data_AF-A0A661ZCJ4-F1
#
_entry.id   AF-A0A661ZCJ4-F1
#
_cell.length_a   1.000
_cell.length_b   1.000
_cell.length_c   1.000
_cell.angle_alpha   90.00
_cell.angle_beta   90.00
_cell.angle_gamma   90.00
#
_symmetry.space_group_name_H-M   'P 1'
#
loop_
_entity.id
_entity.type
_entity.pdbx_description
1 polymer ?
#
loop_
_entity_poly.entity_id
_entity_poly.type
_entity_poly.pdbx_seq_one_letter_code
_entity_poly.pdbx_strand_id
1 'polypeptide(L)'
;IDQFIKEFENKWMKGQDSLPAFITVIIPNDHGAGDRPDAGYPFRESYMADNDLAVGRIVEYLSRTPYWENMLIVITEDDAQNGVDHIDAHRSILMMISPWVKRDYVSHVHYSFGSLFKSFWNILGLPYLNQYDAGASDISNFFTSTPDYAPYDALAVDQRIFDPQKALDPFDEKFNWEAMEESPQIDNVEDMYRESKEQDEYRLENREKNQ
;
A
#
# COMPACT_ATOMS: atom_id res chain seq x y z
N ILE A 1 2.24 3.37 -12.57
CA ILE A 1 2.01 1.92 -12.84
C ILE A 1 2.44 1.50 -14.24
N ASP A 2 2.20 2.28 -15.29
CA ASP A 2 2.58 1.93 -16.67
C ASP A 2 4.07 1.59 -16.81
N GLN A 3 4.94 2.34 -16.13
CA GLN A 3 6.37 2.05 -16.09
C GLN A 3 6.68 0.69 -15.42
N PHE A 4 5.98 0.33 -14.34
CA PHE A 4 6.13 -0.99 -13.71
C PHE A 4 5.74 -2.11 -14.70
N ILE A 5 4.59 -2.00 -15.36
CA ILE A 5 4.13 -2.99 -16.34
C ILE A 5 5.13 -3.10 -17.49
N LYS A 6 5.60 -1.98 -18.03
CA LYS A 6 6.59 -1.93 -19.11
C LYS A 6 7.90 -2.62 -18.72
N GLU A 7 8.43 -2.34 -17.53
CA GLU A 7 9.64 -2.98 -17.03
C GLU A 7 9.45 -4.49 -16.78
N PHE A 8 8.32 -4.87 -16.18
CA PHE A 8 7.96 -6.27 -15.96
C PHE A 8 7.90 -7.04 -17.27
N GLU A 9 7.20 -6.49 -18.27
CA GLU A 9 7.09 -7.04 -19.62
C GLU A 9 8.46 -7.25 -20.26
N ASN A 10 9.31 -6.22 -20.22
CA ASN A 10 10.63 -6.25 -20.85
C ASN A 10 11.58 -7.25 -20.19
N LYS A 11 11.53 -7.39 -18.86
CA LYS A 11 12.47 -8.24 -18.11
C LYS A 11 12.01 -9.69 -18.03
N TRP A 12 10.75 -9.93 -17.72
CA TRP A 12 10.27 -11.26 -17.28
C TRP A 12 9.21 -11.88 -18.18
N MET A 13 8.57 -11.12 -19.08
CA MET A 13 7.66 -11.70 -20.08
C MET A 13 8.35 -11.95 -21.41
N LYS A 14 9.13 -10.97 -21.89
CA LYS A 14 9.82 -10.99 -23.19
C LYS A 14 11.34 -11.12 -23.07
N GLY A 15 11.87 -10.89 -21.88
CA GLY A 15 13.30 -10.96 -21.59
C GLY A 15 13.81 -12.40 -21.46
N GLN A 16 15.09 -12.52 -21.11
CA GLN A 16 15.74 -13.82 -20.85
C GLN A 16 15.70 -14.20 -19.37
N ASP A 17 15.38 -13.26 -18.49
CA ASP A 17 15.34 -13.48 -17.04
C ASP A 17 13.99 -14.07 -16.63
N SER A 18 14.01 -14.97 -15.65
CA SER A 18 12.80 -15.40 -14.95
C SER A 18 12.45 -14.42 -13.84
N LEU A 19 11.16 -14.30 -13.50
CA LEU A 19 10.71 -13.53 -12.33
C LEU A 19 11.47 -13.95 -11.06
N PRO A 20 12.10 -13.01 -10.31
CA PRO A 20 12.70 -13.30 -9.01
C PRO A 20 11.69 -13.87 -8.02
N ALA A 21 12.17 -14.70 -7.08
CA ALA A 21 11.34 -15.29 -6.03
C ALA A 21 10.77 -14.25 -5.04
N PHE A 22 11.36 -13.05 -4.98
CA PHE A 22 10.91 -11.95 -4.13
C PHE A 22 11.14 -10.61 -4.83
N ILE A 23 10.12 -9.74 -4.81
CA ILE A 23 10.17 -8.38 -5.35
C ILE A 23 9.49 -7.46 -4.35
N THR A 24 10.12 -6.33 -4.05
CA THR A 24 9.48 -5.22 -3.34
C THR A 24 9.00 -4.19 -4.36
N VAL A 25 7.76 -3.74 -4.20
CA VAL A 25 7.19 -2.62 -4.96
C VAL A 25 6.78 -1.56 -3.95
N ILE A 26 7.19 -0.32 -4.19
CA ILE A 26 6.77 0.84 -3.40
C ILE A 26 5.77 1.62 -4.25
N ILE A 27 4.59 1.85 -3.69
CA ILE A 27 3.58 2.73 -4.26
C ILE A 27 3.55 3.96 -3.34
N PRO A 28 3.99 5.14 -3.81
CA PRO A 28 4.03 6.32 -2.97
C PRO A 28 2.63 6.93 -2.79
N ASN A 29 2.57 8.10 -2.17
CA ASN A 29 1.36 8.95 -2.09
C ASN A 29 0.33 8.49 -1.04
N ASP A 30 0.70 7.53 -0.20
CA ASP A 30 -0.08 6.93 0.90
C ASP A 30 -0.13 7.81 2.18
N HIS A 31 0.78 8.79 2.31
CA HIS A 31 0.71 9.81 3.38
C HIS A 31 -0.29 10.95 3.07
N GLY A 32 -0.70 11.05 1.80
CA GLY A 32 -1.49 12.14 1.25
C GLY A 32 -0.75 13.48 1.21
N ALA A 33 -1.44 14.51 0.73
CA ALA A 33 -1.03 15.91 0.85
C ALA A 33 -2.27 16.80 0.99
N GLY A 34 -2.08 18.13 0.97
CA GLY A 34 -3.20 19.07 0.93
C GLY A 34 -4.05 18.97 -0.34
N ASP A 35 -5.25 19.52 -0.31
CA ASP A 35 -6.18 19.49 -1.45
C ASP A 35 -5.60 20.22 -2.67
N ARG A 36 -5.60 19.56 -3.84
CA ARG A 36 -5.14 20.09 -5.13
C ARG A 36 -6.16 19.77 -6.24
N PRO A 37 -7.34 20.41 -6.23
CA PRO A 37 -8.41 20.10 -7.18
C PRO A 37 -7.99 20.26 -8.65
N ASP A 38 -7.14 21.25 -8.96
CA ASP A 38 -6.64 21.49 -10.32
C ASP A 38 -5.70 20.38 -10.81
N ALA A 39 -5.06 19.65 -9.88
CA ALA A 39 -4.20 18.51 -10.18
C ALA A 39 -4.94 17.15 -10.09
N GLY A 40 -6.26 17.15 -9.97
CA GLY A 40 -7.08 15.93 -9.87
C GLY A 40 -7.21 15.34 -8.45
N TYR A 41 -6.68 16.02 -7.42
CA TYR A 41 -6.77 15.61 -6.01
C TYR A 41 -7.66 16.58 -5.22
N PRO A 42 -8.99 16.62 -5.45
CA PRO A 42 -9.87 17.58 -4.78
C PRO A 42 -9.98 17.38 -3.27
N PHE A 43 -9.60 16.21 -2.74
CA PHE A 43 -9.66 15.87 -1.32
C PHE A 43 -8.41 15.10 -0.87
N ARG A 44 -8.13 15.07 0.43
CA ARG A 44 -7.08 14.17 0.98
C ARG A 44 -7.35 12.69 0.67
N GLU A 45 -8.61 12.28 0.60
CA GLU A 45 -9.00 10.91 0.24
C GLU A 45 -8.69 10.56 -1.23
N SER A 46 -8.51 11.57 -2.10
CA SER A 46 -8.10 11.35 -3.50
C SER A 46 -6.79 10.58 -3.60
N TYR A 47 -5.88 10.80 -2.66
CA TYR A 47 -4.57 10.14 -2.58
C TYR A 47 -4.71 8.63 -2.30
N MET A 48 -5.70 8.25 -1.48
CA MET A 48 -5.99 6.84 -1.21
C MET A 48 -6.69 6.20 -2.41
N ALA A 49 -7.55 6.94 -3.11
CA ALA A 49 -8.20 6.48 -4.32
C ALA A 49 -7.21 6.29 -5.48
N ASP A 50 -6.16 7.11 -5.56
CA ASP A 50 -5.03 6.92 -6.47
C ASP A 50 -4.25 5.64 -6.13
N ASN A 51 -3.94 5.42 -4.84
CA ASN A 51 -3.28 4.20 -4.38
C ASN A 51 -4.11 2.93 -4.65
N ASP A 52 -5.40 2.95 -4.36
CA ASP A 52 -6.32 1.83 -4.64
C ASP A 52 -6.35 1.49 -6.13
N LEU A 53 -6.44 2.50 -7.00
CA LEU A 53 -6.35 2.31 -8.44
C LEU A 53 -4.98 1.75 -8.86
N ALA A 54 -3.89 2.25 -8.28
CA ALA A 54 -2.54 1.82 -8.58
C ALA A 54 -2.30 0.34 -8.20
N VAL A 55 -2.68 -0.04 -6.97
CA VAL A 55 -2.66 -1.42 -6.48
C VAL A 55 -3.54 -2.30 -7.37
N GLY A 56 -4.77 -1.87 -7.63
CA GLY A 56 -5.73 -2.59 -8.46
C GLY A 56 -5.17 -2.91 -9.84
N ARG A 57 -4.54 -1.93 -10.50
CA ARG A 57 -3.90 -2.11 -11.82
C ARG A 57 -2.70 -3.04 -11.78
N ILE A 58 -1.89 -3.03 -10.71
CA ILE A 58 -0.79 -3.98 -10.53
C ILE A 58 -1.35 -5.41 -10.41
N VAL A 59 -2.32 -5.62 -9.52
CA VAL A 59 -2.92 -6.94 -9.28
C VAL A 59 -3.65 -7.45 -10.54
N GLU A 60 -4.35 -6.56 -11.24
CA GLU A 60 -5.01 -6.86 -12.51
C GLU A 60 -4.02 -7.41 -13.54
N TYR A 61 -2.92 -6.70 -13.75
CA TYR A 61 -1.87 -7.14 -14.67
C TYR A 61 -1.24 -8.45 -14.20
N LEU A 62 -0.78 -8.53 -12.95
CA LEU A 62 -0.07 -9.70 -12.41
C LEU A 62 -0.92 -10.97 -12.42
N SER A 63 -2.21 -10.86 -12.10
CA SER A 63 -3.15 -11.99 -12.08
C SER A 63 -3.44 -12.61 -13.45
N ARG A 64 -3.04 -11.92 -14.53
CA ARG A 64 -3.12 -12.44 -15.90
C ARG A 64 -1.77 -12.93 -16.44
N THR A 65 -0.71 -12.83 -15.65
CA THR A 65 0.60 -13.38 -16.02
C THR A 65 0.64 -14.89 -15.78
N PRO A 66 1.52 -15.64 -16.49
CA PRO A 66 1.77 -17.05 -16.20
C PRO A 66 2.30 -17.32 -14.78
N TYR A 67 2.75 -16.29 -14.06
CA TYR A 67 3.27 -16.40 -12.70
C TYR A 67 2.16 -16.45 -11.64
N TRP A 68 0.93 -16.06 -11.96
CA TRP A 68 -0.16 -15.87 -11.00
C TRP A 68 -0.44 -17.10 -10.14
N GLU A 69 -0.41 -18.30 -10.73
CA GLU A 69 -0.71 -19.55 -10.03
C GLU A 69 0.20 -19.80 -8.81
N ASN A 70 1.41 -19.23 -8.80
CA ASN A 70 2.41 -19.39 -7.74
C ASN A 70 2.78 -18.05 -7.07
N MET A 71 1.93 -17.04 -7.21
CA MET A 71 2.20 -15.69 -6.72
C MET A 71 1.52 -15.43 -5.38
N LEU A 72 2.23 -14.73 -4.50
CA LEU A 72 1.68 -14.09 -3.32
C LEU A 72 2.07 -12.61 -3.35
N ILE A 73 1.07 -11.75 -3.29
CA ILE A 73 1.23 -10.30 -3.11
C ILE A 73 0.84 -10.00 -1.67
N VAL A 74 1.73 -9.33 -0.94
CA VAL A 74 1.51 -8.87 0.43
C VAL A 74 1.60 -7.35 0.42
N ILE A 75 0.58 -6.69 0.95
CA ILE A 75 0.50 -5.23 1.02
C ILE A 75 0.45 -4.83 2.49
N THR A 76 1.32 -3.90 2.87
CA THR A 76 1.44 -3.29 4.19
C THR A 76 2.06 -1.92 3.99
N GLU A 77 1.81 -0.99 4.92
CA GLU A 77 2.55 0.27 4.97
C GLU A 77 3.85 0.09 5.79
N ASP A 78 4.76 1.05 5.65
CA ASP A 78 6.00 1.11 6.42
C ASP A 78 5.76 1.58 7.87
N ASP A 79 4.80 2.50 8.06
CA ASP A 79 4.30 2.89 9.38
C ASP A 79 2.79 3.29 9.36
N ALA A 80 2.23 3.73 10.49
CA ALA A 80 0.80 4.05 10.64
C ALA A 80 0.48 5.55 10.42
N GLN A 81 1.50 6.32 10.10
CA GLN A 81 1.55 7.77 9.98
C GLN A 81 0.89 8.47 11.17
N ASN A 82 0.08 9.50 10.88
CA ASN A 82 -0.74 10.22 11.86
C ASN A 82 -2.09 9.51 12.10
N GLY A 83 -2.20 8.22 11.77
CA GLY A 83 -3.40 7.41 11.96
C GLY A 83 -3.73 7.26 13.44
N VAL A 84 -4.93 7.69 13.83
CA VAL A 84 -5.45 7.44 15.17
C VAL A 84 -6.25 6.15 15.14
N ASP A 85 -5.72 5.12 15.80
CA ASP A 85 -6.39 3.83 15.94
C ASP A 85 -6.82 3.59 17.39
N HIS A 86 -8.02 3.05 17.57
CA HIS A 86 -8.61 2.84 18.89
C HIS A 86 -8.04 1.65 19.67
N ILE A 87 -7.26 0.78 19.01
CA ILE A 87 -6.59 -0.36 19.64
C ILE A 87 -5.12 -0.02 19.89
N ASP A 88 -4.40 0.40 18.85
CA ASP A 88 -2.98 0.76 18.95
C ASP A 88 -2.61 1.71 17.80
N ALA A 89 -2.03 2.88 18.12
CA ALA A 89 -1.66 3.91 17.15
C ALA A 89 -0.67 3.44 16.07
N HIS A 90 0.06 2.33 16.27
CA HIS A 90 0.98 1.76 15.29
C HIS A 90 0.33 0.66 14.43
N ARG A 91 -0.97 0.40 14.61
CA ARG A 91 -1.68 -0.61 13.80
C ARG A 91 -1.76 -0.15 12.36
N SER A 92 -1.25 -0.97 11.44
CA SER A 92 -1.30 -0.75 10.00
C SER A 92 -2.16 -1.81 9.30
N ILE A 93 -2.30 -1.68 7.98
CA ILE A 93 -3.02 -2.62 7.13
C ILE A 93 -2.15 -3.82 6.76
N LEU A 94 -2.77 -4.98 6.62
CA LEU A 94 -2.15 -6.17 6.03
C LEU A 94 -3.14 -6.80 5.06
N MET A 95 -2.83 -6.77 3.77
CA MET A 95 -3.64 -7.41 2.73
C MET A 95 -2.84 -8.50 2.04
N MET A 96 -3.52 -9.61 1.76
CA MET A 96 -2.95 -10.82 1.19
C MET A 96 -3.72 -11.14 -0.10
N ILE A 97 -3.02 -11.21 -1.22
CA ILE A 97 -3.63 -11.43 -2.53
C ILE A 97 -2.88 -12.57 -3.24
N SER A 98 -3.58 -13.67 -3.48
CA SER A 98 -3.02 -14.88 -4.10
C SER A 98 -4.15 -15.85 -4.44
N PRO A 99 -3.98 -16.75 -5.42
CA PRO A 99 -4.89 -17.91 -5.57
C PRO A 99 -5.00 -18.75 -4.30
N TRP A 100 -3.97 -18.76 -3.45
CA TRP A 100 -3.88 -19.62 -2.27
C TRP A 100 -4.37 -18.96 -0.98
N VAL A 101 -4.90 -17.74 -1.05
CA VAL A 101 -5.43 -17.01 0.10
C VAL A 101 -6.96 -17.12 0.14
N LYS A 102 -7.52 -17.25 1.34
CA LYS A 102 -8.98 -17.30 1.56
C LYS A 102 -9.63 -15.99 1.08
N ARG A 103 -10.69 -16.10 0.27
CA ARG A 103 -11.52 -14.96 -0.13
C ARG A 103 -12.48 -14.55 0.99
N ASP A 104 -12.81 -13.27 1.04
CA ASP A 104 -13.75 -12.67 2.00
C ASP A 104 -13.42 -13.02 3.46
N TYR A 105 -12.13 -13.10 3.76
CA TYR A 105 -11.61 -13.55 5.05
C TYR A 105 -10.84 -12.45 5.76
N VAL A 106 -11.20 -12.21 7.02
CA VAL A 106 -10.47 -11.31 7.92
C VAL A 106 -9.87 -12.15 9.04
N SER A 107 -8.54 -12.15 9.13
CA SER A 107 -7.86 -12.76 10.28
C SER A 107 -7.95 -11.84 11.49
N HIS A 108 -8.13 -12.44 12.67
CA HIS A 108 -8.11 -11.75 13.97
C HIS A 108 -6.87 -12.09 14.81
N VAL A 109 -5.90 -12.78 14.21
CA VAL A 109 -4.61 -13.04 14.86
C VAL A 109 -3.78 -11.76 14.84
N HIS A 110 -3.05 -11.50 15.92
CA HIS A 110 -2.11 -10.39 15.96
C HIS A 110 -0.87 -10.72 15.12
N TYR A 111 -0.57 -9.85 14.15
CA TYR A 111 0.60 -9.92 13.29
C TYR A 111 1.48 -8.69 13.47
N SER A 112 2.77 -8.87 13.25
CA SER A 112 3.76 -7.80 13.18
C SER A 112 4.64 -7.97 11.94
N PHE A 113 5.57 -7.04 11.67
CA PHE A 113 6.55 -7.24 10.60
C PHE A 113 7.33 -8.55 10.75
N GLY A 114 7.61 -9.00 11.98
CA GLY A 114 8.22 -10.30 12.24
C GLY A 114 7.39 -11.47 11.70
N SER A 115 6.05 -11.36 11.72
CA SER A 115 5.15 -12.36 11.13
C SER A 115 5.27 -12.44 9.62
N LEU A 116 5.46 -11.30 8.95
CA LEU A 116 5.68 -11.25 7.49
C LEU A 116 7.01 -11.92 7.15
N PHE A 117 8.11 -11.52 7.82
CA PHE A 117 9.42 -12.10 7.60
C PHE A 117 9.43 -13.61 7.85
N LYS A 118 8.88 -14.08 8.96
CA LYS A 118 8.74 -15.52 9.24
C LYS A 118 8.04 -16.26 8.10
N SER A 119 6.98 -15.68 7.57
CA SER A 119 6.20 -16.28 6.48
C SER A 119 6.98 -16.29 5.17
N PHE A 120 7.71 -15.22 4.86
CA PHE A 120 8.61 -15.18 3.69
C PHE A 120 9.74 -16.20 3.79
N TRP A 121 10.37 -16.33 4.97
CA TRP A 121 11.38 -17.37 5.22
C TRP A 121 10.82 -18.77 4.98
N ASN A 122 9.62 -19.06 5.49
CA ASN A 122 8.97 -20.35 5.28
C ASN A 122 8.64 -20.61 3.81
N ILE A 123 8.09 -19.63 3.09
CA ILE A 123 7.71 -19.76 1.67
C ILE A 123 8.95 -19.93 0.78
N LEU A 124 10.01 -19.18 1.05
CA LEU A 124 11.27 -19.23 0.29
C LEU A 124 12.18 -20.40 0.70
N GLY A 125 11.81 -21.17 1.74
CA GLY A 125 12.62 -22.26 2.27
C GLY A 125 13.94 -21.81 2.92
N LEU A 126 13.97 -20.59 3.46
CA LEU A 126 15.14 -19.98 4.08
C LEU A 126 15.13 -20.16 5.62
N PRO A 127 16.31 -20.26 6.26
CA PRO A 127 16.38 -20.28 7.72
C PRO A 127 16.03 -18.92 8.31
N TYR A 128 15.49 -18.92 9.53
CA TYR A 128 15.26 -17.70 10.30
C TYR A 128 16.59 -17.02 10.68
N LEU A 129 16.63 -15.69 10.62
CA LEU A 129 17.85 -14.95 10.94
C LEU A 129 18.19 -15.01 12.43
N ASN A 130 17.16 -15.00 13.28
CA ASN A 130 17.31 -14.96 14.74
C ASN A 130 16.06 -15.55 15.45
N GLN A 131 16.08 -15.58 16.79
CA GLN A 131 14.99 -16.14 17.61
C GLN A 131 13.69 -15.33 17.53
N TYR A 132 13.75 -14.02 17.28
CA TYR A 132 12.55 -13.18 17.14
C TYR A 132 11.78 -13.56 15.87
N ASP A 133 12.48 -13.75 14.76
CA ASP A 133 11.89 -14.25 13.51
C ASP A 133 11.27 -15.63 13.71
N ALA A 134 11.98 -16.53 14.40
CA ALA A 134 11.48 -17.89 14.68
C ALA A 134 10.25 -17.88 15.60
N GLY A 135 10.21 -16.97 16.58
CA GLY A 135 9.17 -16.86 17.60
C GLY A 135 7.93 -16.08 17.17
N ALA A 136 7.98 -15.33 16.06
CA ALA A 136 6.84 -14.58 15.56
C ALA A 136 5.64 -15.49 15.19
N SER A 137 4.42 -14.96 15.27
CA SER A 137 3.23 -15.60 14.71
C SER A 137 3.41 -15.76 13.20
N ASP A 138 2.98 -16.87 12.61
CA ASP A 138 2.96 -17.03 11.15
C ASP A 138 1.63 -16.56 10.55
N ILE A 139 1.62 -16.19 9.26
CA ILE A 139 0.40 -15.76 8.56
C ILE A 139 -0.35 -16.94 7.88
N SER A 140 -0.08 -18.19 8.25
CA SER A 140 -0.69 -19.39 7.62
C SER A 140 -2.22 -19.38 7.66
N ASN A 141 -2.79 -18.69 8.65
CA ASN A 141 -4.22 -18.55 8.84
C ASN A 141 -4.94 -17.91 7.62
N PHE A 142 -4.25 -17.11 6.80
CA PHE A 142 -4.80 -16.56 5.55
C PHE A 142 -4.92 -17.61 4.44
N PHE A 143 -4.13 -18.68 4.46
CA PHE A 143 -4.01 -19.61 3.34
C PHE A 143 -5.09 -20.70 3.35
N THR A 144 -5.38 -21.20 2.15
CA THR A 144 -6.27 -22.33 1.87
C THR A 144 -5.56 -23.36 1.00
N SER A 145 -5.98 -24.62 1.09
CA SER A 145 -5.51 -25.70 0.21
C SER A 145 -6.28 -25.78 -1.12
N THR A 146 -7.32 -24.96 -1.29
CA THR A 146 -8.16 -24.92 -2.48
C THR A 146 -7.95 -23.58 -3.19
N PRO A 147 -7.18 -23.55 -4.30
CA PRO A 147 -6.85 -22.29 -4.95
C PRO A 147 -7.99 -21.75 -5.79
N ASP A 148 -8.05 -20.43 -5.93
CA ASP A 148 -8.89 -19.71 -6.89
C ASP A 148 -8.02 -18.92 -7.86
N TYR A 149 -7.91 -19.40 -9.10
CA TYR A 149 -7.08 -18.79 -10.14
C TYR A 149 -7.78 -17.66 -10.90
N ALA A 150 -8.99 -17.26 -10.50
CA ALA A 150 -9.69 -16.16 -11.17
C ALA A 150 -8.80 -14.90 -11.22
N PRO A 151 -8.70 -14.23 -12.39
CA PRO A 151 -8.00 -12.97 -12.47
C PRO A 151 -8.76 -11.88 -11.69
N TYR A 152 -8.05 -10.82 -11.34
CA TYR A 152 -8.64 -9.65 -10.70
C TYR A 152 -8.91 -8.57 -11.75
N ASP A 153 -10.09 -7.97 -11.74
CA ASP A 153 -10.41 -6.82 -12.59
C ASP A 153 -10.35 -5.56 -11.73
N ALA A 154 -9.52 -4.59 -12.13
CA ALA A 154 -9.40 -3.35 -11.39
C ALA A 154 -10.68 -2.51 -11.53
N LEU A 155 -11.10 -1.88 -10.43
CA LEU A 155 -12.24 -0.98 -10.45
C LEU A 155 -11.80 0.42 -10.88
N ALA A 156 -12.63 1.07 -11.69
CA ALA A 156 -12.43 2.48 -12.01
C ALA A 156 -12.74 3.33 -10.77
N VAL A 157 -11.95 4.39 -10.58
CA VAL A 157 -12.18 5.36 -9.51
C VAL A 157 -13.36 6.29 -9.85
N ASP A 158 -14.08 6.74 -8.82
CA ASP A 158 -15.07 7.80 -8.97
C ASP A 158 -14.37 9.13 -9.25
N GLN A 159 -14.59 9.70 -10.44
CA GLN A 159 -13.99 10.95 -10.89
C GLN A 159 -14.32 12.15 -10.00
N ARG A 160 -15.39 12.07 -9.20
CA ARG A 160 -15.73 13.12 -8.23
C ARG A 160 -14.77 13.13 -7.04
N ILE A 161 -14.15 11.99 -6.74
CA ILE A 161 -13.21 11.80 -5.63
C ILE A 161 -11.77 11.95 -6.12
N PHE A 162 -11.42 11.40 -7.28
CA PHE A 162 -10.09 11.49 -7.86
C PHE A 162 -10.17 11.43 -9.38
N ASP A 163 -9.49 12.34 -10.08
CA ASP A 163 -9.43 12.38 -11.54
C ASP A 163 -8.04 11.93 -12.03
N PRO A 164 -7.87 10.65 -12.43
CA PRO A 164 -6.58 10.13 -12.86
C PRO A 164 -6.03 10.83 -14.10
N GLN A 165 -6.89 11.32 -15.00
CA GLN A 165 -6.43 11.97 -16.22
C GLN A 165 -5.79 13.32 -15.90
N LYS A 166 -6.40 14.11 -15.03
CA LYS A 166 -5.80 15.36 -14.54
C LYS A 166 -4.55 15.13 -13.70
N ALA A 167 -4.51 14.03 -12.94
CA ALA A 167 -3.30 13.65 -12.19
C ALA A 167 -2.15 13.22 -13.11
N LEU A 168 -2.45 12.71 -14.31
CA LEU A 168 -1.49 12.29 -15.34
C LEU A 168 -1.05 13.43 -16.27
N ASP A 169 -1.87 14.45 -16.50
CA ASP A 169 -1.58 15.57 -17.42
C ASP A 169 -0.25 16.32 -17.11
N PRO A 170 0.18 16.50 -15.84
CA PRO A 170 1.50 17.04 -15.51
C PRO A 170 2.68 16.12 -15.91
N PHE A 171 2.42 14.86 -16.26
CA PHE A 171 3.43 13.85 -16.62
C PHE A 171 3.63 13.68 -18.13
N ASP A 172 3.34 14.72 -18.92
CA ASP A 172 3.78 14.84 -20.32
C ASP A 172 5.33 14.96 -20.38
N GLU A 173 6.04 13.87 -20.03
CA GLU A 173 7.49 13.61 -19.86
C GLU A 173 8.35 14.67 -19.13
N LYS A 174 7.84 15.86 -18.84
CA LYS A 174 8.53 16.97 -18.21
C LYS A 174 8.04 17.11 -16.78
N PHE A 175 8.75 16.45 -15.88
CA PHE A 175 8.58 16.60 -14.44
C PHE A 175 8.47 18.08 -14.05
N ASN A 176 7.39 18.46 -13.35
CA ASN A 176 7.19 19.84 -12.89
C ASN A 176 8.12 20.12 -11.70
N TRP A 177 9.32 20.64 -11.99
CA TRP A 177 10.31 20.98 -10.98
C TRP A 177 9.86 22.09 -10.02
N GLU A 178 8.96 23.00 -10.45
CA GLU A 178 8.43 24.06 -9.59
C GLU A 178 7.56 23.46 -8.46
N ALA A 179 6.75 22.44 -8.77
CA ALA A 179 5.97 21.73 -7.74
C ALA A 179 6.83 20.97 -6.73
N MET A 180 8.06 20.57 -7.10
CA MET A 180 9.02 19.97 -6.16
C MET A 180 9.62 21.04 -5.25
N GLU A 181 9.92 22.23 -5.76
CA GLU A 181 10.42 23.36 -4.95
C GLU A 181 9.37 23.86 -3.94
N GLU A 182 8.08 23.78 -4.30
CA GLU A 182 6.96 24.14 -3.43
C GLU A 182 6.54 23.03 -2.46
N SER A 183 7.15 21.84 -2.55
CA SER A 183 6.81 20.73 -1.66
C SER A 183 7.21 21.04 -0.20
N PRO A 184 6.41 20.59 0.79
CA PRO A 184 6.79 20.72 2.19
C PRO A 184 8.14 20.08 2.46
N GLN A 185 8.93 20.67 3.35
CA GLN A 185 10.18 20.05 3.76
C GLN A 185 9.89 18.77 4.56
N ILE A 186 10.58 17.69 4.20
CA ILE A 186 10.54 16.44 4.95
C ILE A 186 10.94 16.73 6.42
N ASP A 187 10.18 16.18 7.36
CA ASP A 187 10.37 16.29 8.81
C ASP A 187 10.34 17.73 9.36
N ASN A 188 9.51 18.61 8.77
CA ASN A 188 9.28 19.93 9.34
C ASN A 188 8.42 19.85 10.62
N VAL A 189 9.05 20.18 11.75
CA VAL A 189 8.44 20.15 13.09
C VAL A 189 7.19 21.04 13.18
N GLU A 190 7.18 22.21 12.55
CA GLU A 190 6.01 23.11 12.58
C GLU A 190 4.82 22.51 11.84
N ASP A 191 5.06 21.86 10.70
CA ASP A 191 4.03 21.16 9.95
C ASP A 191 3.49 19.95 10.73
N MET A 192 4.36 19.20 11.41
CA MET A 192 3.95 18.10 12.31
C MET A 192 3.03 18.60 13.44
N TYR A 193 3.35 19.73 14.07
CA TYR A 193 2.48 20.33 15.10
C TYR A 193 1.17 20.87 14.51
N ARG A 194 1.21 21.44 13.30
CA ARG A 194 0.01 21.96 12.61
C ARG A 194 -0.95 20.85 12.21
N GLU A 195 -0.44 19.71 11.77
CA GLU A 195 -1.24 18.57 11.32
C GLU A 195 -1.64 17.62 12.44
N SER A 196 -1.00 17.72 13.60
CA SER A 196 -1.37 16.95 14.78
C SER A 196 -2.81 17.26 15.21
N LYS A 197 -3.63 16.22 15.32
CA LYS A 197 -4.99 16.32 15.91
C LYS A 197 -4.98 16.61 17.41
N GLU A 198 -3.80 16.74 18.03
CA GLU A 198 -3.62 17.09 19.43
C GLU A 198 -3.33 18.58 19.69
N GLN A 199 -3.75 19.48 18.79
CA GLN A 199 -3.70 20.91 19.11
C GLN A 199 -4.52 21.20 20.38
N ASP A 200 -4.01 22.10 21.22
CA ASP A 200 -4.65 22.44 22.49
C ASP A 200 -6.10 22.92 22.31
N GLU A 201 -6.41 23.53 21.16
CA GLU A 201 -7.77 23.94 20.78
C GLU A 201 -8.74 22.75 20.68
N TYR A 202 -8.34 21.64 20.05
CA TYR A 202 -9.14 20.40 19.97
C TYR A 202 -9.17 19.61 21.30
N ARG A 203 -8.11 19.70 22.12
CA ARG A 203 -8.08 19.08 23.45
C ARG A 203 -9.07 19.72 24.42
N LEU A 204 -9.27 21.04 24.32
CA LEU A 204 -10.24 21.76 25.16
C LEU A 204 -11.69 21.41 24.78
N GLU A 205 -12.02 21.35 23.48
CA GLU A 205 -13.37 20.94 23.04
C GLU A 205 -13.78 19.54 23.52
N ASN A 206 -12.85 18.57 23.49
CA ASN A 206 -13.12 17.20 23.97
C ASN A 206 -13.21 17.08 25.50
N ARG A 207 -12.61 18.02 26.24
CA ARG A 207 -12.79 18.13 27.70
C ARG A 207 -14.13 18.76 28.07
N GLU A 208 -14.56 19.78 27.34
CA GLU A 208 -15.82 20.48 27.61
C GLU A 208 -17.06 19.67 27.19
N LYS A 209 -16.96 18.81 26.16
CA LYS A 209 -18.05 17.90 25.78
C LYS A 209 -18.32 16.75 26.76
N ASN A 210 -17.42 16.52 27.74
CA ASN A 210 -17.51 15.44 28.72
C ASN A 210 -17.73 15.95 30.17
N GLN A 211 -18.29 17.16 30.36
CA GLN A 211 -18.75 17.66 31.66
C GLN A 211 -20.27 17.81 31.73
#